data_AF-A0A1G2UMM4-F1
#
_entry.id   AF-A0A1G2UMM4-F1
#
_cell.length_a   1.000
_cell.length_b   1.000
_cell.length_c   1.000
_cell.angle_alpha   90.00
_cell.angle_beta   90.00
_cell.angle_gamma   90.00
#
_symmetry.space_group_name_H-M   'P 1'
#
loop_
_entity.id
_entity.type
_entity.pdbx_description
1 polymer ?
#
loop_
_entity_poly.entity_id
_entity_poly.type
_entity_poly.pdbx_seq_one_letter_code
_entity_poly.pdbx_strand_id
1 'polypeptide(L)'
;MTRIARFFDRLENRIRGFLSRYPIVYGFVAGVGIVSFWRGVWETSDLLNIPALASLVFGFLLLLAIGVLVTEFLGNRIIISGLRGEKKIEEKTLQEIEDEEMFLSSLKNKIDRIEKMVEELGNQDEKV
;
A
#
# COMPACT_ATOMS: atom_id res chain seq x y z
N MET A 1 1.48 -21.97 -17.89
CA MET A 1 0.05 -21.95 -17.46
C MET A 1 -0.66 -23.19 -17.96
N THR A 2 -1.33 -23.92 -17.07
CA THR A 2 -2.11 -25.13 -17.38
C THR A 2 -3.27 -24.81 -18.34
N ARG A 3 -3.77 -25.80 -19.11
CA ARG A 3 -4.88 -25.60 -20.07
C ARG A 3 -6.15 -25.03 -19.42
N ILE A 4 -6.38 -25.38 -18.15
CA ILE A 4 -7.53 -24.93 -17.35
C ILE A 4 -7.44 -23.43 -17.08
N ALA A 5 -6.27 -22.93 -16.66
CA ALA A 5 -6.07 -21.50 -16.44
C ALA A 5 -6.39 -20.67 -17.69
N ARG A 6 -5.92 -21.11 -18.88
CA ARG A 6 -6.20 -20.44 -20.17
C ARG A 6 -7.67 -20.47 -20.60
N PHE A 7 -8.48 -21.37 -20.04
CA PHE A 7 -9.92 -21.42 -20.28
C PHE A 7 -10.65 -20.38 -19.43
N PHE A 8 -10.35 -20.36 -18.13
CA PHE A 8 -10.91 -19.38 -17.20
C PHE A 8 -10.53 -17.94 -17.60
N ASP A 9 -9.27 -17.68 -17.98
CA ASP A 9 -8.84 -16.34 -18.43
C ASP A 9 -9.61 -15.85 -19.66
N ARG A 10 -9.90 -16.74 -20.63
CA ARG A 10 -10.66 -16.36 -21.84
C ARG A 10 -12.13 -16.10 -21.55
N LEU A 11 -12.70 -16.89 -20.64
CA LEU A 11 -14.07 -16.72 -20.18
C LEU A 11 -14.22 -15.41 -19.39
N GLU A 12 -13.31 -15.15 -18.45
CA GLU A 12 -13.27 -13.93 -17.65
C GLU A 12 -13.13 -12.69 -18.54
N ASN A 13 -12.19 -12.68 -19.48
CA ASN A 13 -11.98 -11.54 -20.37
C ASN A 13 -13.21 -11.24 -21.24
N ARG A 14 -13.92 -12.29 -21.70
CA ARG A 14 -15.15 -12.13 -22.48
C ARG A 14 -16.31 -11.58 -21.62
N ILE A 15 -16.46 -12.10 -20.41
CA ILE A 15 -17.49 -11.64 -19.46
C ILE A 15 -17.21 -10.19 -19.06
N ARG A 16 -15.96 -9.86 -18.72
CA ARG A 16 -15.51 -8.52 -18.31
C ARG A 16 -15.72 -7.48 -19.42
N GLY A 17 -15.45 -7.83 -20.68
CA GLY A 17 -15.69 -6.95 -21.84
C GLY A 17 -17.17 -6.70 -22.16
N PHE A 18 -18.05 -7.65 -21.85
CA PHE A 18 -19.50 -7.50 -22.04
C PHE A 18 -20.17 -6.76 -20.87
N LEU A 19 -19.75 -7.05 -19.63
CA LEU A 19 -20.32 -6.50 -18.41
C LEU A 19 -19.85 -5.08 -18.07
N SER A 20 -18.74 -4.60 -18.62
CA SER A 20 -18.28 -3.21 -18.43
C SER A 20 -19.30 -2.17 -18.92
N ARG A 21 -20.23 -2.56 -19.81
CA ARG A 21 -21.34 -1.72 -20.27
C ARG A 21 -22.51 -1.63 -19.28
N TYR A 22 -22.62 -2.54 -18.31
CA TYR A 22 -23.77 -2.62 -17.39
C TYR A 22 -23.34 -2.92 -15.94
N PRO A 23 -22.64 -1.98 -15.28
CA PRO A 23 -22.08 -2.19 -13.94
C PRO A 23 -23.14 -2.50 -12.86
N ILE A 24 -24.35 -1.93 -12.98
CA ILE A 24 -25.42 -2.15 -11.99
C ILE A 24 -25.97 -3.58 -12.06
N VAL A 25 -26.28 -4.08 -13.27
CA VAL A 25 -26.79 -5.44 -13.49
C VAL A 25 -25.73 -6.46 -13.07
N TYR A 26 -24.46 -6.17 -13.38
CA TYR A 26 -23.35 -6.98 -12.91
C TYR A 26 -23.30 -7.08 -11.39
N GLY A 27 -23.37 -5.93 -10.69
CA GLY A 27 -23.36 -5.90 -9.23
C GLY A 27 -24.50 -6.71 -8.62
N PHE A 28 -25.70 -6.65 -9.22
CA PHE A 28 -26.84 -7.44 -8.78
C PHE A 28 -26.62 -8.95 -8.95
N VAL A 29 -26.20 -9.39 -10.15
CA VAL A 29 -25.93 -10.82 -10.41
C VAL A 29 -24.77 -11.34 -9.55
N ALA A 30 -23.73 -10.53 -9.36
CA ALA A 30 -22.61 -10.85 -8.49
C ALA A 30 -23.08 -11.00 -7.03
N GLY A 31 -23.92 -10.08 -6.54
CA GLY A 31 -24.51 -10.15 -5.20
C GLY A 31 -25.34 -11.43 -4.98
N VAL A 32 -26.21 -11.77 -5.92
CA VAL A 32 -27.00 -13.03 -5.88
C VAL A 32 -26.07 -14.25 -5.87
N GLY A 33 -25.01 -14.23 -6.69
CA GLY A 33 -24.01 -15.29 -6.75
C GLY A 33 -23.26 -15.48 -5.43
N ILE A 34 -22.82 -14.38 -4.79
CA ILE A 34 -22.11 -14.41 -3.51
C ILE A 34 -22.99 -14.99 -2.39
N VAL A 35 -24.25 -14.51 -2.29
CA VAL A 35 -25.21 -15.01 -1.29
C VAL A 35 -25.51 -16.50 -1.52
N SER A 36 -25.75 -16.90 -2.77
CA SER A 36 -26.03 -18.30 -3.11
C SER A 36 -24.82 -19.21 -2.89
N PHE A 37 -23.60 -18.71 -3.14
CA PHE A 37 -22.37 -19.44 -2.88
C PHE A 37 -22.19 -19.70 -1.38
N TRP A 38 -22.32 -18.66 -0.55
CA TRP A 38 -22.18 -18.82 0.91
C TRP A 38 -23.27 -19.74 1.48
N ARG A 39 -24.49 -19.62 0.97
CA ARG A 39 -25.58 -20.56 1.25
C ARG A 39 -25.18 -22.00 0.91
N GLY A 40 -24.64 -22.24 -0.28
CA GLY A 40 -24.21 -23.59 -0.66
C GLY A 40 -23.11 -24.16 0.25
N VAL A 41 -22.20 -23.32 0.75
CA VAL A 41 -21.15 -23.74 1.69
C VAL A 41 -21.75 -24.22 3.02
N TRP A 42 -22.68 -23.48 3.62
CA TRP A 42 -23.35 -23.95 4.85
C TRP A 42 -24.18 -25.20 4.58
N GLU A 43 -24.87 -25.27 3.44
CA GLU A 43 -25.86 -26.34 3.16
C GLU A 43 -25.11 -27.64 2.91
N THR A 44 -23.90 -27.56 2.36
CA THR A 44 -22.99 -28.71 2.24
C THR A 44 -22.58 -29.24 3.61
N SER A 45 -22.29 -28.36 4.57
CA SER A 45 -21.98 -28.78 5.96
C SER A 45 -23.18 -29.47 6.61
N ASP A 46 -24.38 -28.92 6.41
CA ASP A 46 -25.63 -29.47 6.96
C ASP A 46 -25.99 -30.82 6.33
N LEU A 47 -25.87 -30.95 5.00
CA LEU A 47 -26.10 -32.21 4.27
C LEU A 47 -25.16 -33.34 4.73
N LEU A 48 -23.92 -32.99 5.05
CA LEU A 48 -22.94 -33.93 5.59
C LEU A 48 -23.12 -34.19 7.09
N ASN A 49 -24.13 -33.60 7.73
CA ASN A 49 -24.39 -33.66 9.17
C ASN A 49 -23.15 -33.35 10.01
N ILE A 50 -22.30 -32.42 9.55
CA ILE A 50 -21.12 -32.03 10.31
C ILE A 50 -21.59 -31.20 11.50
N PRO A 51 -21.32 -31.62 12.75
CA PRO A 51 -21.75 -30.86 13.91
C PRO A 51 -21.05 -29.49 13.93
N ALA A 52 -21.79 -28.46 14.37
CA ALA A 52 -21.33 -27.07 14.32
C ALA A 52 -19.92 -26.85 14.89
N LEU A 53 -19.58 -27.56 15.97
CA LEU A 53 -18.26 -27.47 16.59
C LEU A 53 -17.14 -28.02 15.68
N ALA A 54 -17.39 -29.12 14.96
CA ALA A 54 -16.44 -29.68 14.03
C ALA A 54 -16.27 -28.79 12.79
N SER A 55 -17.35 -28.22 12.26
CA SER A 55 -17.27 -27.24 11.15
C SER A 55 -16.49 -25.99 11.54
N LEU A 56 -16.65 -25.53 12.78
CA LEU A 56 -15.91 -24.38 13.32
C LEU A 56 -14.41 -24.68 13.45
N VAL A 57 -14.05 -25.83 14.02
CA VAL A 57 -12.63 -26.23 14.16
C VAL A 57 -12.00 -26.46 12.80
N PHE A 58 -12.68 -27.15 11.89
CA PHE A 58 -12.19 -27.38 10.53
C PHE A 58 -12.01 -26.07 9.76
N GLY A 59 -12.99 -25.17 9.82
CA GLY A 59 -12.90 -23.85 9.21
C GLY A 59 -11.75 -23.02 9.78
N PHE A 60 -11.56 -23.03 11.10
CA PHE A 60 -10.45 -22.34 11.75
C PHE A 60 -9.07 -22.88 11.31
N LEU A 61 -8.91 -24.20 11.27
CA LEU A 61 -7.68 -24.85 10.81
C LEU A 61 -7.42 -24.58 9.33
N LEU A 62 -8.45 -24.62 8.50
CA LEU A 62 -8.35 -24.33 7.06
C LEU A 62 -7.95 -22.86 6.82
N LEU A 63 -8.56 -21.91 7.55
CA LEU A 63 -8.21 -20.49 7.47
C LEU A 63 -6.80 -20.20 7.96
N LEU A 64 -6.32 -20.93 8.98
CA LEU A 64 -4.93 -20.89 9.41
C LEU A 64 -3.98 -21.46 8.36
N ALA A 65 -4.32 -22.60 7.75
CA ALA A 65 -3.48 -23.26 6.75
C ALA A 65 -3.30 -22.43 5.48
N ILE A 66 -4.34 -21.72 5.04
CA ILE A 66 -4.27 -20.82 3.88
C ILE A 66 -3.59 -19.49 4.26
N GLY A 67 -3.42 -19.19 5.55
CA GLY A 67 -2.79 -17.97 6.04
C GLY A 67 -3.69 -16.73 5.99
N VAL A 68 -4.96 -16.88 5.57
CA VAL A 68 -5.95 -15.79 5.52
C VAL A 68 -6.14 -15.17 6.90
N LEU A 69 -6.13 -15.99 7.95
CA LEU A 69 -6.25 -15.52 9.33
C LEU A 69 -5.03 -14.66 9.71
N VAL A 70 -3.83 -15.03 9.29
CA VAL A 70 -2.62 -14.22 9.56
C VAL A 70 -2.65 -12.90 8.79
N THR A 71 -3.10 -12.90 7.53
CA THR A 71 -3.15 -11.68 6.71
C THR A 71 -4.22 -10.69 7.18
N GLU A 72 -5.40 -11.16 7.56
CA GLU A 72 -6.47 -10.28 8.06
C GLU A 72 -6.11 -9.69 9.44
N PHE A 73 -5.51 -10.49 10.34
CA PHE A 73 -5.19 -10.04 11.70
C PHE A 73 -3.85 -9.29 11.83
N LEU A 74 -2.82 -9.67 11.07
CA LEU A 74 -1.50 -9.01 11.13
C LEU A 74 -1.23 -8.06 9.95
N GLY A 75 -1.78 -8.32 8.76
CA GLY A 75 -1.46 -7.58 7.54
C GLY A 75 -1.79 -6.09 7.64
N ASN A 76 -3.00 -5.74 8.07
CA ASN A 76 -3.40 -4.33 8.18
C ASN A 76 -2.54 -3.55 9.19
N ARG A 77 -2.18 -4.16 10.32
CA ARG A 77 -1.37 -3.48 11.35
C ARG A 77 0.09 -3.31 10.92
N ILE A 78 0.68 -4.32 10.27
CA ILE A 78 2.06 -4.25 9.76
C ILE A 78 2.16 -3.22 8.64
N ILE A 79 1.24 -3.24 7.66
CA ILE A 79 1.23 -2.27 6.55
C ILE A 79 1.09 -0.83 7.06
N ILE A 80 0.16 -0.57 7.99
CA ILE A 80 -0.02 0.76 8.56
C ILE A 80 1.21 1.20 9.36
N SER A 81 1.86 0.28 10.09
CA SER A 81 3.10 0.60 10.81
C SER A 81 4.30 0.88 9.89
N GLY A 82 4.40 0.17 8.76
CA GLY A 82 5.40 0.41 7.72
C GLY A 82 5.23 1.78 7.06
N LEU A 83 4.02 2.09 6.59
CA LEU A 83 3.67 3.39 6.01
C LEU A 83 3.94 4.56 6.96
N ARG A 84 3.64 4.39 8.26
CA ARG A 84 3.92 5.41 9.27
C ARG A 84 5.42 5.58 9.52
N GLY A 85 6.21 4.52 9.38
CA GLY A 85 7.68 4.55 9.46
C GLY A 85 8.30 5.30 8.28
N GLU A 86 7.88 4.99 7.06
CA GLU A 86 8.33 5.66 5.83
C GLU A 86 8.06 7.16 5.87
N LYS A 87 6.83 7.55 6.25
CA LYS A 87 6.47 8.97 6.37
C LYS A 87 7.34 9.72 7.40
N LYS A 88 7.69 9.07 8.51
CA LYS A 88 8.57 9.67 9.54
C LYS A 88 10.00 9.84 9.03
N ILE A 89 10.48 8.96 8.15
CA ILE A 89 11.80 9.09 7.52
C ILE A 89 11.77 10.26 6.53
N GLU A 90 10.72 10.34 5.71
CA GLU A 90 10.54 11.44 4.75
C GLU A 90 10.51 12.81 5.45
N GLU A 91 9.74 12.97 6.54
CA GLU A 91 9.69 14.20 7.33
C GLU A 91 11.07 14.58 7.90
N LYS A 92 11.86 13.61 8.37
CA LYS A 92 13.23 13.85 8.86
C LYS A 92 14.18 14.26 7.75
N THR A 93 14.12 13.61 6.60
CA THR A 93 14.96 13.96 5.45
C THR A 93 14.63 15.37 4.94
N LEU A 94 13.35 15.75 4.95
CA LEU A 94 12.95 17.11 4.59
C LEU A 94 13.55 18.15 5.54
N GLN A 95 13.50 17.86 6.85
CA GLN A 95 14.08 18.72 7.88
C GLN A 95 15.61 18.83 7.75
N GLU A 96 16.30 17.71 7.46
CA GLU A 96 17.75 17.71 7.20
C GLU A 96 18.10 18.57 5.98
N ILE A 97 17.31 18.52 4.90
CA ILE A 97 17.50 19.37 3.72
C ILE A 97 17.30 20.85 4.05
N GLU A 98 16.28 21.20 4.84
CA GLU A 98 16.01 22.58 5.25
C GLU A 98 17.13 23.13 6.14
N ASP A 99 17.65 22.31 7.05
CA ASP A 99 18.80 22.66 7.89
C ASP A 99 20.09 22.85 7.07
N GLU A 100 20.33 22.01 6.06
CA GLU A 100 21.44 22.17 5.12
C GLU A 100 21.31 23.46 4.29
N GLU A 101 20.11 23.80 3.83
CA GLU A 101 19.87 25.03 3.07
C GLU A 101 20.14 26.28 3.92
N MET A 102 19.68 26.29 5.18
CA MET A 102 19.99 27.35 6.13
C MET A 102 21.50 27.47 6.39
N PHE A 103 22.19 26.34 6.54
CA PHE A 103 23.64 26.33 6.74
C PHE A 103 24.40 26.88 5.53
N LEU A 104 24.04 26.46 4.31
CA LEU A 104 24.62 26.96 3.06
C LEU A 104 24.38 28.45 2.87
N SER A 105 23.18 28.94 3.19
CA SER A 105 22.86 30.37 3.19
C SER A 105 23.75 31.15 4.15
N SER A 106 23.98 30.61 5.35
CA SER A 106 24.89 31.22 6.33
C SER A 106 26.35 31.24 5.87
N LEU A 107 26.81 30.21 5.16
CA LEU A 107 28.15 30.16 4.58
C LEU A 107 28.31 31.17 3.45
N LYS A 108 27.32 31.28 2.56
CA LYS A 108 27.31 32.30 1.50
C LYS A 108 27.43 33.71 2.07
N ASN A 109 26.62 34.04 3.08
CA ASN A 109 26.68 35.35 3.73
C ASN A 109 28.04 35.64 4.39
N LYS A 110 28.73 34.62 4.90
CA LYS A 110 30.09 34.76 5.43
C LYS A 110 31.12 34.99 4.32
N ILE A 111 31.00 34.30 3.18
CA ILE A 111 31.86 34.50 2.01
C ILE A 111 31.69 35.93 1.47
N ASP A 112 30.45 36.38 1.27
CA ASP A 112 30.17 37.75 0.77
C ASP A 112 30.75 38.83 1.71
N ARG A 113 30.77 38.56 3.03
CA ARG A 113 31.44 39.45 4.00
C ARG A 113 32.96 39.47 3.84
N ILE A 114 33.57 38.30 3.67
CA ILE A 114 35.02 38.20 3.47
C ILE A 114 35.42 38.90 2.17
N GLU A 115 34.64 38.71 1.09
CA GLU A 115 34.88 39.36 -0.21
C GLU A 115 34.90 40.89 -0.06
N LYS A 116 33.89 41.48 0.61
CA LYS A 116 33.87 42.91 0.89
C LYS A 116 35.06 43.39 1.72
N MET A 117 35.45 42.65 2.75
CA MET A 117 36.61 43.01 3.58
C MET A 117 37.92 42.99 2.77
N VAL A 118 38.08 42.04 1.85
CA VAL A 118 39.25 41.96 0.96
C VAL A 118 39.26 43.13 -0.02
N GLU A 119 38.11 43.48 -0.59
CA GLU A 119 37.96 44.61 -1.52
C GLU A 119 38.25 45.96 -0.85
N GLU A 120 37.85 46.14 0.41
CA GLU A 120 38.18 47.31 1.22
C GLU A 120 39.68 47.42 1.52
N LEU A 121 40.35 46.30 1.81
CA LEU A 121 41.80 46.26 2.03
C LEU A 121 42.59 46.58 0.75
N GLY A 122 42.19 46.03 -0.39
CA GLY A 122 42.84 46.31 -1.68
C GLY A 122 42.77 47.78 -2.10
N ASN A 123 41.64 48.46 -1.81
CA ASN A 123 41.46 49.89 -2.09
C ASN A 123 42.25 50.81 -1.13
N GLN A 124 42.69 50.32 0.03
CA GLN A 124 43.56 51.08 0.94
C GLN A 124 45.01 51.09 0.46
N ASP A 125 45.48 49.99 -0.13
CA ASP A 125 46.86 49.88 -0.64
C ASP A 125 47.10 50.67 -1.93
N GLU A 126 46.06 50.96 -2.73
CA GLU A 126 46.17 51.75 -3.97
C GLU A 126 46.22 53.28 -3.75
N LYS A 127 46.01 53.75 -2.51
CA LYS A 127 45.97 55.19 -2.14
C LYS A 127 47.22 55.70 -1.43
N VAL A 128 48.27 54.88 -1.31
CA VAL A 128 49.59 55.21 -0.71
C VAL A 128 50.66 55.20 -1.80
#